data_AF-A0A5J5N003-F1
#
_entry.id   AF-A0A5J5N003-F1
#
_cell.length_a   1.000
_cell.length_b   1.000
_cell.length_c   1.000
_cell.angle_alpha   90.00
_cell.angle_beta   90.00
_cell.angle_gamma   90.00
#
_symmetry.space_group_name_H-M   'P 1'
#
loop_
_entity.id
_entity.type
_entity.pdbx_description
1 polymer ?
#
loop_
_entity_poly.entity_id
_entity_poly.type
_entity_poly.pdbx_seq_one_letter_code
_entity_poly.pdbx_strand_id
1 'polypeptide(L)'
;MTYFWCAGSSLLCRELSRVAVGRLLLLRSIGSRSRSSVAPNPCVDAADACTADERCHRLRTAYVAQCLGRAAPGGCPRARCRRALRHFFARGPPALTHALLFCPCGGPACAERRRQTFVPSCAFSGPGPAPPSCLGPLDACEHSRICRPRLLAFQASCATIASSPDGCLRDQAPSCLRAYAGLVGTAITPNYVDNASARVEPWCDCRASGNRREECEVFRGLFTRNRCLESAIQTFDGGWPPILRNQLDSHQDPEQSLLQVSTADAPLEGSSLLSMLLVLALQSLF
;
A
#
# COMPACT_ATOMS: atom_id res chain seq x y z
N MET A 1 -23.62 20.10 25.92
CA MET A 1 -24.98 20.67 25.76
C MET A 1 -24.99 21.28 24.38
N THR A 2 -25.65 20.72 23.37
CA THR A 2 -27.11 20.54 23.25
C THR A 2 -27.43 19.41 22.28
N TYR A 3 -28.53 18.70 22.57
CA TYR A 3 -29.10 17.60 21.79
C TYR A 3 -29.86 18.12 20.58
N PHE A 4 -29.92 17.36 19.48
CA PHE A 4 -31.07 17.38 18.57
C PHE A 4 -31.53 15.95 18.28
N TRP A 5 -32.54 15.55 19.07
CA TRP A 5 -33.53 14.57 18.65
C TRP A 5 -34.39 15.19 17.54
N CYS A 6 -34.69 14.42 16.49
CA CYS A 6 -35.89 14.65 15.70
C CYS A 6 -36.69 13.36 15.67
N ALA A 7 -37.72 13.32 16.53
CA ALA A 7 -38.88 12.45 16.39
C ALA A 7 -40.01 13.30 15.79
N GLY A 8 -40.74 12.79 14.80
CA GLY A 8 -42.00 13.37 14.34
C GLY A 8 -42.05 13.78 12.86
N SER A 9 -42.75 12.95 12.09
CA SER A 9 -43.57 13.22 10.90
C SER A 9 -43.55 14.63 10.30
N SER A 10 -42.79 14.80 9.21
CA SER A 10 -43.09 15.78 8.16
C SER A 10 -42.43 15.34 6.85
N LEU A 11 -43.12 15.61 5.74
CA LEU A 11 -43.01 15.09 4.36
C LEU A 11 -41.63 15.07 3.64
N LEU A 12 -40.50 15.17 4.33
CA LEU A 12 -39.16 15.28 3.74
C LEU A 12 -38.29 14.01 3.91
N CYS A 13 -38.92 12.83 3.95
CA CYS A 13 -38.24 11.54 4.08
C CYS A 13 -38.81 10.50 3.12
N ARG A 14 -38.85 10.83 1.82
CA ARG A 14 -39.35 9.96 0.75
C ARG A 14 -38.56 10.00 -0.56
N GLU A 15 -37.26 10.31 -0.52
CA GLU A 15 -36.42 10.44 -1.73
C GLU A 15 -35.12 9.62 -1.73
N LEU A 16 -35.07 8.47 -1.04
CA LEU A 16 -33.92 7.54 -1.17
C LEU A 16 -34.32 6.05 -1.19
N SER A 17 -35.43 5.70 -1.85
CA SER A 17 -35.75 4.30 -2.18
C SER A 17 -36.70 4.21 -3.36
N ARG A 18 -36.13 3.88 -4.55
CA ARG A 18 -36.70 3.45 -5.86
C ARG A 18 -35.78 4.08 -6.92
N VAL A 19 -35.08 3.40 -7.81
CA VAL A 19 -35.50 2.33 -8.72
C VAL A 19 -34.25 1.55 -9.16
N ALA A 20 -34.32 0.22 -9.04
CA ALA A 20 -33.53 -0.68 -9.87
C ALA A 20 -34.29 -0.94 -11.18
N VAL A 21 -33.52 -1.15 -12.25
CA VAL A 21 -33.87 -1.73 -13.56
C VAL A 21 -34.33 -0.75 -14.67
N GLY A 22 -33.40 -0.54 -15.62
CA GLY A 22 -33.70 -0.66 -17.05
C GLY A 22 -33.88 0.63 -17.87
N ARG A 23 -32.80 1.14 -18.48
CA ARG A 23 -32.78 1.49 -19.91
C ARG A 23 -31.36 1.79 -20.42
N LEU A 24 -30.98 1.03 -21.44
CA LEU A 24 -29.81 1.27 -22.29
C LEU A 24 -29.96 2.63 -22.97
N LEU A 25 -29.06 3.57 -22.69
CA LEU A 25 -28.83 4.75 -23.52
C LEU A 25 -27.32 4.88 -23.73
N LEU A 26 -26.89 4.55 -24.95
CA LEU A 26 -25.56 4.84 -25.47
C LEU A 26 -25.43 6.36 -25.65
N LEU A 27 -24.78 7.02 -24.71
CA LEU A 27 -24.20 8.34 -24.92
C LEU A 27 -22.68 8.16 -25.07
N ARG A 28 -22.20 8.24 -26.32
CA ARG A 28 -20.78 8.45 -26.64
C ARG A 28 -20.40 9.84 -26.14
N SER A 29 -20.00 9.94 -24.89
CA SER A 29 -19.18 11.06 -24.44
C SER A 29 -17.76 10.78 -24.89
N ILE A 30 -17.30 11.49 -25.93
CA ILE A 30 -15.87 11.73 -26.11
C ILE A 30 -15.47 12.66 -24.96
N GLY A 31 -15.27 12.06 -23.79
CA GLY A 31 -14.68 12.72 -22.65
C GLY A 31 -13.20 12.78 -22.91
N SER A 32 -12.74 13.87 -23.52
CA SER A 32 -11.36 14.31 -23.33
C SER A 32 -11.13 14.31 -21.82
N ARG A 33 -10.29 13.39 -21.32
CA ARG A 33 -9.83 13.43 -19.94
C ARG A 33 -9.10 14.76 -19.78
N SER A 34 -9.78 15.77 -19.28
CA SER A 34 -9.13 16.87 -18.62
C SER A 34 -8.26 16.23 -17.55
N ARG A 35 -6.94 16.19 -17.78
CA ARG A 35 -5.98 15.89 -16.72
C ARG A 35 -6.19 17.00 -15.70
N SER A 36 -7.06 16.74 -14.73
CA SER A 36 -7.00 17.47 -13.47
C SER A 36 -5.53 17.38 -13.07
N SER A 37 -4.86 18.53 -12.94
CA SER A 37 -3.49 18.64 -12.47
C SER A 37 -3.44 18.32 -10.97
N VAL A 38 -3.98 17.15 -10.60
CA VAL A 38 -3.83 16.58 -9.27
C VAL A 38 -2.35 16.31 -9.13
N ALA A 39 -1.73 16.96 -8.14
CA ALA A 39 -0.34 16.70 -7.79
C ALA A 39 -0.12 15.19 -7.64
N PRO A 40 0.95 14.62 -8.21
CA PRO A 40 1.23 13.19 -8.12
C PRO A 40 1.15 12.69 -6.67
N ASN A 41 0.46 11.57 -6.45
CA ASN A 41 0.29 10.97 -5.14
C ASN A 41 0.78 9.51 -5.19
N PRO A 42 2.03 9.25 -4.75
CA PRO A 42 2.62 7.90 -4.81
C PRO A 42 1.80 6.83 -4.08
N CYS A 43 1.01 7.19 -3.07
CA CYS A 43 0.13 6.25 -2.38
C CYS A 43 -1.13 5.91 -3.20
N VAL A 44 -1.55 6.76 -4.13
CA VAL A 44 -2.58 6.43 -5.12
C VAL A 44 -1.99 5.47 -6.16
N ASP A 45 -0.80 5.78 -6.67
CA ASP A 45 -0.09 4.92 -7.62
C ASP A 45 0.14 3.50 -7.03
N ALA A 46 0.50 3.43 -5.75
CA ALA A 46 0.57 2.18 -4.97
C ALA A 46 -0.73 1.38 -5.01
N ALA A 47 -1.85 2.09 -4.80
CA ALA A 47 -3.17 1.51 -4.69
C ALA A 47 -3.66 1.01 -6.04
N ASP A 48 -3.36 1.74 -7.11
CA ASP A 48 -3.73 1.37 -8.47
C ASP A 48 -2.90 0.17 -8.93
N ALA A 49 -1.59 0.15 -8.69
CA ALA A 49 -0.74 -1.00 -8.98
C ALA A 49 -1.15 -2.27 -8.22
N CYS A 50 -1.56 -2.16 -6.94
CA CYS A 50 -2.12 -3.31 -6.22
C CYS A 50 -3.48 -3.75 -6.75
N THR A 51 -4.27 -2.84 -7.33
CA THR A 51 -5.58 -3.17 -7.91
C THR A 51 -5.41 -3.89 -9.25
N ALA A 52 -4.38 -3.54 -10.02
CA ALA A 52 -3.98 -4.21 -11.24
C ALA A 52 -3.45 -5.65 -11.01
N ASP A 53 -2.71 -5.88 -9.93
CA ASP A 53 -2.22 -7.22 -9.59
C ASP A 53 -3.31 -8.08 -8.94
N GLU A 54 -3.75 -9.16 -9.60
CA GLU A 54 -4.85 -10.01 -9.13
C GLU A 54 -4.66 -10.53 -7.70
N ARG A 55 -3.42 -10.91 -7.35
CA ARG A 55 -3.11 -11.47 -6.03
C ARG A 55 -3.17 -10.40 -4.95
N CYS A 56 -2.60 -9.23 -5.19
CA CYS A 56 -2.61 -8.09 -4.28
C CYS A 56 -4.04 -7.59 -4.10
N HIS A 57 -4.77 -7.37 -5.20
CA HIS A 57 -6.15 -6.91 -5.19
C HIS A 57 -7.04 -7.84 -4.37
N ARG A 58 -7.01 -9.16 -4.65
CA ARG A 58 -7.81 -10.14 -3.92
C ARG A 58 -7.51 -10.14 -2.42
N LEU A 59 -6.23 -10.14 -2.04
CA LEU A 59 -5.82 -10.13 -0.63
C LEU A 59 -6.18 -8.81 0.06
N ARG A 60 -6.08 -7.68 -0.67
CA ARG A 60 -6.45 -6.35 -0.20
C ARG A 60 -7.94 -6.27 0.11
N THR A 61 -8.77 -6.63 -0.87
CA THR A 61 -10.22 -6.69 -0.72
C THR A 61 -10.63 -7.61 0.41
N ALA A 62 -9.96 -8.76 0.56
CA ALA A 62 -10.22 -9.69 1.66
C ALA A 62 -9.96 -9.08 3.04
N TYR A 63 -8.83 -8.40 3.28
CA TYR A 63 -8.61 -7.80 4.60
C TYR A 63 -9.52 -6.61 4.86
N VAL A 64 -9.81 -5.79 3.84
CA VAL A 64 -10.73 -4.65 3.97
C VAL A 64 -12.11 -5.14 4.38
N ALA A 65 -12.64 -6.17 3.72
CA ALA A 65 -13.92 -6.78 4.07
C ALA A 65 -13.93 -7.35 5.51
N GLN A 66 -12.82 -7.96 5.95
CA GLN A 66 -12.71 -8.47 7.32
C GLN A 66 -12.62 -7.36 8.36
N CYS A 67 -12.06 -6.19 8.02
CA CYS A 67 -11.93 -5.05 8.93
C CYS A 67 -13.19 -4.18 9.00
N LEU A 68 -13.92 -4.05 7.90
CA LEU A 68 -15.17 -3.28 7.81
C LEU A 68 -16.43 -4.14 8.05
N GLY A 69 -16.26 -5.45 8.25
CA GLY A 69 -17.36 -6.36 8.53
C GLY A 69 -18.11 -6.02 9.82
N ARG A 70 -19.34 -6.52 9.93
CA ARG A 70 -20.23 -6.26 11.08
C ARG A 70 -19.56 -6.61 12.42
N ALA A 71 -19.75 -5.73 13.39
CA ALA A 71 -19.36 -5.90 14.78
C ALA A 71 -20.47 -5.36 15.70
N ALA A 72 -20.32 -5.59 17.01
CA ALA A 72 -21.18 -4.94 18.00
C ALA A 72 -21.10 -3.41 17.86
N PRO A 73 -22.16 -2.66 18.24
CA PRO A 73 -22.16 -1.20 18.22
C PRO A 73 -20.93 -0.62 18.91
N GLY A 74 -20.23 0.31 18.25
CA GLY A 74 -19.00 0.93 18.77
C GLY A 74 -17.74 0.05 18.71
N GLY A 75 -17.82 -1.18 18.17
CA GLY A 75 -16.69 -2.10 18.04
C GLY A 75 -16.30 -2.37 16.59
N CYS A 76 -15.23 -3.16 16.42
CA CYS A 76 -14.80 -3.69 15.13
C CYS A 76 -14.41 -5.17 15.26
N PRO A 77 -14.41 -5.95 14.17
CA PRO A 77 -14.01 -7.35 14.16
C PRO A 77 -12.47 -7.53 14.24
N ARG A 78 -11.83 -6.97 15.27
CA ARG A 78 -10.38 -6.78 15.40
C ARG A 78 -9.56 -8.06 15.18
N ALA A 79 -9.99 -9.19 15.76
CA ALA A 79 -9.28 -10.45 15.61
C ALA A 79 -9.26 -10.96 14.16
N ARG A 80 -10.39 -10.85 13.44
CA ARG A 80 -10.50 -11.24 12.02
C ARG A 80 -9.73 -10.26 11.13
N CYS A 81 -9.89 -8.96 11.35
CA CYS A 81 -9.16 -7.89 10.66
C CYS A 81 -7.64 -8.10 10.75
N ARG A 82 -7.11 -8.25 11.97
CA ARG A 82 -5.68 -8.47 12.22
C ARG A 82 -5.17 -9.77 11.61
N ARG A 83 -5.96 -10.85 11.64
CA ARG A 83 -5.60 -12.11 10.96
C ARG A 83 -5.49 -11.92 9.44
N ALA A 84 -6.45 -11.23 8.84
CA ALA A 84 -6.45 -10.98 7.40
C ALA A 84 -5.28 -10.05 6.98
N LEU A 85 -4.95 -9.03 7.77
CA LEU A 85 -3.77 -8.19 7.55
C LEU A 85 -2.46 -8.99 7.60
N ARG A 86 -2.30 -9.88 8.60
CA ARG A 86 -1.13 -10.77 8.65
C ARG A 86 -1.03 -11.66 7.41
N HIS A 87 -2.17 -12.10 6.87
CA HIS A 87 -2.22 -12.89 5.65
C HIS A 87 -1.85 -12.05 4.42
N PHE A 88 -2.33 -10.81 4.33
CA PHE A 88 -1.99 -9.87 3.27
C PHE A 88 -0.49 -9.62 3.19
N PHE A 89 0.20 -9.29 4.29
CA PHE A 89 1.65 -9.07 4.25
C PHE A 89 2.48 -10.35 4.09
N ALA A 90 1.98 -11.51 4.54
CA ALA A 90 2.67 -12.78 4.37
C ALA A 90 2.54 -13.36 2.95
N ARG A 91 1.44 -13.03 2.24
CA ARG A 91 1.11 -13.62 0.94
C ARG A 91 1.04 -12.60 -0.18
N GLY A 92 1.02 -11.30 0.05
CA GLY A 92 1.02 -10.29 -1.01
C GLY A 92 2.41 -10.18 -1.66
N PRO A 93 2.50 -9.67 -2.90
CA PRO A 93 3.79 -9.33 -3.50
C PRO A 93 4.48 -8.24 -2.65
N PRO A 94 5.68 -8.49 -2.08
CA PRO A 94 6.31 -7.54 -1.15
C PRO A 94 6.48 -6.14 -1.72
N ALA A 95 6.81 -6.04 -3.02
CA ALA A 95 6.92 -4.77 -3.74
C ALA A 95 5.64 -3.93 -3.58
N LEU A 96 4.47 -4.50 -3.86
CA LEU A 96 3.17 -3.82 -3.79
C LEU A 96 2.71 -3.57 -2.35
N THR A 97 2.92 -4.52 -1.46
CA THR A 97 2.50 -4.35 -0.05
C THR A 97 3.33 -3.32 0.69
N HIS A 98 4.64 -3.25 0.40
CA HIS A 98 5.53 -2.23 0.97
C HIS A 98 5.25 -0.86 0.35
N ALA A 99 4.99 -0.80 -0.96
CA ALA A 99 4.52 0.38 -1.66
C ALA A 99 3.29 1.03 -0.99
N LEU A 100 2.27 0.23 -0.69
CA LEU A 100 1.07 0.69 0.01
C LEU A 100 1.34 1.20 1.44
N LEU A 101 2.34 0.62 2.11
CA LEU A 101 2.64 0.92 3.51
C LEU A 101 3.60 2.10 3.67
N PHE A 102 4.56 2.27 2.75
CA PHE A 102 5.70 3.18 2.89
C PHE A 102 5.79 4.22 1.76
N CYS A 103 4.76 4.40 0.95
CA CYS A 103 4.76 5.39 -0.15
C CYS A 103 5.23 6.80 0.31
N PRO A 104 6.06 7.49 -0.49
CA PRO A 104 6.44 8.89 -0.25
C PRO A 104 5.22 9.79 -0.19
N CYS A 105 5.28 10.81 0.65
CA CYS A 105 4.25 11.83 0.69
C CYS A 105 4.83 13.24 0.81
N GLY A 106 4.53 14.08 -0.18
CA GLY A 106 4.84 15.51 -0.15
C GLY A 106 3.75 16.39 0.48
N GLY A 107 2.67 15.80 1.01
CA GLY A 107 1.56 16.57 1.58
C GLY A 107 0.58 15.76 2.42
N PRO A 108 -0.29 16.43 3.20
CA PRO A 108 -1.12 15.82 4.23
C PRO A 108 -2.19 14.85 3.70
N ALA A 109 -2.71 15.10 2.49
CA ALA A 109 -3.68 14.19 1.87
C ALA A 109 -3.05 12.83 1.50
N CYS A 110 -1.81 12.83 1.03
CA CYS A 110 -1.05 11.60 0.80
C CYS A 110 -0.74 10.90 2.13
N ALA A 111 -0.27 11.65 3.12
CA ALA A 111 0.10 11.08 4.42
C ALA A 111 -1.10 10.46 5.14
N GLU A 112 -2.29 11.07 5.04
CA GLU A 112 -3.52 10.46 5.56
C GLU A 112 -3.86 9.16 4.82
N ARG A 113 -3.74 9.12 3.49
CA ARG A 113 -3.94 7.89 2.71
C ARG A 113 -3.00 6.78 3.19
N ARG A 114 -1.72 7.08 3.39
CA ARG A 114 -0.72 6.14 3.92
C ARG A 114 -1.12 5.63 5.32
N ARG A 115 -1.55 6.54 6.21
CA ARG A 115 -2.01 6.21 7.57
C ARG A 115 -3.26 5.32 7.58
N GLN A 116 -4.12 5.45 6.56
CA GLN A 116 -5.36 4.70 6.42
C GLN A 116 -5.21 3.32 5.76
N THR A 117 -4.02 2.97 5.24
CA THR A 117 -3.77 1.76 4.44
C THR A 117 -4.32 0.47 5.07
N PHE A 118 -4.32 0.33 6.40
CA PHE A 118 -4.73 -0.90 7.09
C PHE A 118 -5.88 -0.71 8.09
N VAL A 119 -6.78 0.25 7.83
CA VAL A 119 -7.99 0.49 8.64
C VAL A 119 -7.63 0.72 10.12
N PRO A 120 -6.93 1.82 10.45
CA PRO A 120 -6.39 2.05 11.78
C PRO A 120 -7.46 2.05 12.88
N SER A 121 -8.69 2.48 12.58
CA SER A 121 -9.83 2.41 13.49
C SER A 121 -10.12 0.99 14.00
N CYS A 122 -9.72 -0.05 13.27
CA CYS A 122 -9.94 -1.44 13.68
C CYS A 122 -8.66 -2.23 13.97
N ALA A 123 -7.58 -2.02 13.22
CA ALA A 123 -6.34 -2.79 13.38
C ALA A 123 -5.35 -2.17 14.38
N PHE A 124 -5.35 -0.83 14.46
CA PHE A 124 -4.39 -0.03 15.22
C PHE A 124 -4.97 0.41 16.56
N SER A 125 -5.93 1.35 16.55
CA SER A 125 -6.51 1.97 17.74
C SER A 125 -7.22 0.94 18.61
N GLY A 126 -6.96 0.94 19.92
CA GLY A 126 -7.65 0.09 20.88
C GLY A 126 -9.12 0.50 21.08
N PRO A 127 -9.92 -0.32 21.78
CA PRO A 127 -11.33 -0.02 22.06
C PRO A 127 -11.52 1.15 23.05
N GLY A 128 -10.47 1.54 23.78
CA GLY A 128 -10.53 2.62 24.76
C GLY A 128 -10.29 4.01 24.14
N PRO A 129 -10.73 5.08 24.84
CA PRO A 129 -10.56 6.47 24.37
C PRO A 129 -9.09 6.94 24.43
N ALA A 130 -8.23 6.21 25.14
CA ALA A 130 -6.82 6.53 25.29
C ALA A 130 -5.94 5.29 25.05
N PRO A 131 -4.70 5.48 24.58
CA PRO A 131 -3.72 4.40 24.51
C PRO A 131 -3.39 3.85 25.91
N PRO A 132 -3.20 2.51 26.05
CA PRO A 132 -2.73 1.91 27.30
C PRO A 132 -1.21 2.11 27.49
N SER A 133 -0.66 1.66 28.62
CA SER A 133 0.80 1.50 28.75
C SER A 133 1.34 0.55 27.67
N CYS A 134 2.50 0.87 27.07
CA CYS A 134 3.14 0.00 26.08
C CYS A 134 3.58 -1.36 26.62
N LEU A 135 3.72 -1.49 27.95
CA LEU A 135 4.03 -2.76 28.58
C LEU A 135 2.92 -3.80 28.39
N GLY A 136 1.66 -3.37 28.26
CA GLY A 136 0.54 -4.31 28.00
C GLY A 136 0.62 -4.99 26.64
N PRO A 137 0.70 -4.24 25.52
CA PRO A 137 0.94 -4.81 24.20
C PRO A 137 2.26 -5.59 24.08
N LEU A 138 3.32 -5.16 24.78
CA LEU A 138 4.60 -5.88 24.84
C LEU A 138 4.42 -7.26 25.49
N ASP A 139 3.86 -7.32 26.70
CA ASP A 139 3.60 -8.58 27.43
C ASP A 139 2.71 -9.53 26.60
N ALA A 140 1.64 -9.02 25.99
CA ALA A 140 0.78 -9.79 25.10
C ALA A 140 1.52 -10.31 23.85
N CYS A 141 2.54 -9.60 23.38
CA CYS A 141 3.36 -10.02 22.25
C CYS A 141 4.33 -11.14 22.64
N GLU A 142 4.97 -11.03 23.80
CA GLU A 142 5.94 -12.00 24.33
C GLU A 142 5.29 -13.37 24.56
N HIS A 143 4.04 -13.39 25.01
CA HIS A 143 3.25 -14.63 25.17
C HIS A 143 2.63 -15.16 23.87
N SER A 144 2.78 -14.44 22.75
CA SER A 144 2.20 -14.83 21.46
C SER A 144 3.20 -15.55 20.56
N ARG A 145 2.86 -16.78 20.15
CA ARG A 145 3.63 -17.56 19.15
C ARG A 145 3.76 -16.89 17.78
N ILE A 146 2.92 -15.89 17.50
CA ILE A 146 2.96 -15.13 16.24
C ILE A 146 3.73 -13.83 16.44
N CYS A 147 3.45 -13.08 17.51
CA CYS A 147 4.01 -11.75 17.69
C CYS A 147 5.48 -11.80 18.13
N ARG A 148 5.83 -12.62 19.13
CA ARG A 148 7.20 -12.73 19.66
C ARG A 148 8.28 -12.90 18.58
N PRO A 149 8.20 -13.89 17.66
CA PRO A 149 9.23 -14.05 16.63
C PRO A 149 9.29 -12.85 15.66
N ARG A 150 8.17 -12.17 15.42
CA ARG A 150 8.12 -10.98 14.55
C ARG A 150 8.74 -9.76 15.22
N LEU A 151 8.54 -9.60 16.53
CA LEU A 151 9.21 -8.55 17.31
C LEU A 151 10.72 -8.75 17.33
N LEU A 152 11.20 -9.98 17.57
CA LEU A 152 12.63 -10.30 17.52
C LEU A 152 13.22 -10.03 16.13
N ALA A 153 12.52 -10.42 15.07
CA ALA A 153 12.96 -10.14 13.70
C ALA A 153 13.03 -8.63 13.40
N PHE A 154 12.10 -7.84 13.95
CA PHE A 154 12.13 -6.38 13.84
C PHE A 154 13.30 -5.77 14.60
N GLN A 155 13.53 -6.20 15.85
CA GLN A 155 14.66 -5.73 16.66
C GLN A 155 16.01 -6.04 15.98
N ALA A 156 16.17 -7.23 15.40
CA ALA A 156 17.38 -7.59 14.69
C ALA A 156 17.54 -6.85 13.35
N SER A 157 16.46 -6.78 12.56
CA SER A 157 16.51 -6.19 11.21
C SER A 157 16.60 -4.67 11.24
N CYS A 158 16.09 -4.01 12.28
CA CYS A 158 16.10 -2.56 12.45
C CYS A 158 17.05 -2.10 13.56
N ALA A 159 18.03 -2.93 13.94
CA ALA A 159 19.03 -2.56 14.93
C ALA A 159 19.86 -1.37 14.43
N THR A 160 19.99 -0.34 15.27
CA THR A 160 20.77 0.86 14.94
C THR A 160 22.26 0.61 15.10
N ILE A 161 23.07 1.06 14.15
CA ILE A 161 24.52 0.97 14.18
C ILE A 161 25.10 2.36 14.43
N ALA A 162 25.83 2.54 15.53
CA ALA A 162 26.36 3.83 15.97
C ALA A 162 27.33 4.49 14.98
N SER A 163 28.04 3.68 14.17
CA SER A 163 28.98 4.17 13.17
C SER A 163 28.35 4.56 11.83
N SER A 164 27.04 4.34 11.64
CA SER A 164 26.36 4.71 10.39
C SER A 164 25.67 6.08 10.50
N PRO A 165 25.88 7.00 9.55
CA PRO A 165 25.20 8.29 9.54
C PRO A 165 23.69 8.16 9.43
N ASP A 166 23.15 7.09 8.82
CA ASP A 166 21.71 6.80 8.75
C ASP A 166 21.22 5.85 9.85
N GLY A 167 22.12 5.41 10.73
CA GLY A 167 21.83 4.43 11.77
C GLY A 167 21.59 3.01 11.25
N CYS A 168 21.62 2.77 9.94
CA CYS A 168 21.53 1.44 9.32
C CYS A 168 22.61 1.22 8.26
N LEU A 169 22.87 -0.04 7.92
CA LEU A 169 23.54 -0.37 6.66
C LEU A 169 22.53 -0.28 5.51
N ARG A 170 22.96 0.14 4.32
CA ARG A 170 22.07 0.28 3.16
C ARG A 170 21.32 -1.01 2.82
N ASP A 171 22.00 -2.15 2.91
CA ASP A 171 21.42 -3.47 2.62
C ASP A 171 20.49 -3.99 3.73
N GLN A 172 20.51 -3.34 4.90
CA GLN A 172 19.66 -3.68 6.04
C GLN A 172 18.25 -3.06 5.89
N ALA A 173 18.12 -1.90 5.24
CA ALA A 173 16.86 -1.17 5.11
C ALA A 173 15.70 -2.02 4.54
N PRO A 174 15.86 -2.81 3.46
CA PRO A 174 14.79 -3.67 2.95
C PRO A 174 14.34 -4.76 3.95
N SER A 175 15.29 -5.30 4.74
CA SER A 175 14.97 -6.26 5.80
C SER A 175 14.22 -5.59 6.95
N CYS A 176 14.63 -4.39 7.33
CA CYS A 176 13.94 -3.59 8.35
C CYS A 176 12.48 -3.32 7.96
N LEU A 177 12.23 -2.82 6.74
CA LEU A 177 10.87 -2.56 6.24
C LEU A 177 10.02 -3.84 6.19
N ARG A 178 10.61 -4.96 5.77
CA ARG A 178 9.93 -6.27 5.78
C ARG A 178 9.56 -6.70 7.20
N ALA A 179 10.47 -6.53 8.16
CA ALA A 179 10.22 -6.88 9.55
C ALA A 179 9.16 -5.98 10.19
N TYR A 180 9.19 -4.67 9.90
CA TYR A 180 8.14 -3.72 10.28
C TYR A 180 6.78 -4.14 9.71
N ALA A 181 6.68 -4.42 8.41
CA ALA A 181 5.44 -4.89 7.79
C ALA A 181 4.94 -6.21 8.42
N GLY A 182 5.88 -7.07 8.85
CA GLY A 182 5.59 -8.28 9.60
C GLY A 182 4.87 -8.04 10.93
N LEU A 183 5.08 -6.90 11.61
CA LEU A 183 4.40 -6.56 12.86
C LEU A 183 2.92 -6.21 12.67
N VAL A 184 2.52 -5.77 11.48
CA VAL A 184 1.15 -5.35 11.20
C VAL A 184 0.17 -6.51 11.40
N GLY A 185 -0.85 -6.25 12.22
CA GLY A 185 -1.84 -7.27 12.61
C GLY A 185 -1.42 -8.13 13.80
N THR A 186 -0.37 -7.78 14.53
CA THR A 186 -0.01 -8.41 15.81
C THR A 186 -0.49 -7.54 17.01
N ALA A 187 -0.12 -7.92 18.24
CA ALA A 187 -0.35 -7.07 19.41
C ALA A 187 0.38 -5.73 19.30
N ILE A 188 1.56 -5.73 18.68
CA ILE A 188 2.39 -4.56 18.39
C ILE A 188 2.17 -4.19 16.92
N THR A 189 1.06 -3.52 16.62
CA THR A 189 0.82 -2.97 15.27
C THR A 189 1.23 -1.50 15.28
N PRO A 190 2.37 -1.11 14.67
CA PRO A 190 2.75 0.29 14.52
C PRO A 190 1.94 0.97 13.41
N ASN A 191 1.74 2.29 13.50
CA ASN A 191 1.19 3.12 12.42
C ASN A 191 1.81 4.54 12.45
N TYR A 192 1.61 5.29 11.37
CA TYR A 192 1.88 6.72 11.32
C TYR A 192 0.99 7.47 12.32
N VAL A 193 1.59 8.39 13.09
CA VAL A 193 0.88 9.13 14.14
C VAL A 193 0.30 10.46 13.68
N ASP A 194 0.83 11.02 12.59
CA ASP A 194 0.40 12.29 12.02
C ASP A 194 0.50 12.30 10.49
N ASN A 195 0.03 13.40 9.90
CA ASN A 195 -0.06 13.59 8.46
C ASN A 195 1.04 14.53 7.94
N ALA A 196 2.05 14.81 8.75
CA ALA A 196 3.11 15.78 8.44
C ALA A 196 4.50 15.13 8.39
N SER A 197 4.67 13.97 9.03
CA SER A 197 5.94 13.28 9.17
C SER A 197 5.83 11.79 8.80
N ALA A 198 6.97 11.11 8.76
CA ALA A 198 7.04 9.66 8.65
C ALA A 198 7.15 8.96 10.02
N ARG A 199 6.82 9.65 11.13
CA ARG A 199 6.91 9.09 12.48
C ARG A 199 5.88 7.99 12.68
N VAL A 200 6.32 6.88 13.28
CA VAL A 200 5.51 5.69 13.53
C VAL A 200 5.57 5.27 15.00
N GLU A 201 4.44 4.83 15.54
CA GLU A 201 4.34 4.35 16.92
C GLU A 201 3.34 3.19 17.01
N PRO A 202 3.51 2.24 17.96
CA PRO A 202 2.42 1.35 18.38
C PRO A 202 1.31 2.14 19.11
N TRP A 203 0.08 1.59 19.15
CA TRP A 203 -1.01 2.18 19.93
C TRP A 203 -0.81 1.97 21.44
N CYS A 204 0.04 2.78 22.05
CA CYS A 204 0.31 2.81 23.48
C CYS A 204 1.14 4.07 23.86
N ASP A 205 1.25 4.36 25.15
CA ASP A 205 2.23 5.32 25.69
C ASP A 205 2.89 4.82 26.97
N CYS A 206 3.73 5.64 27.61
CA CYS A 206 4.43 5.28 28.84
C CYS A 206 4.02 6.10 30.06
N ARG A 207 2.88 6.82 30.01
CA ARG A 207 2.40 7.65 31.14
C ARG A 207 1.95 6.78 32.30
N ALA A 208 1.27 5.66 32.02
CA ALA A 208 0.72 4.75 33.02
C ALA A 208 1.63 3.54 33.34
N SER A 209 2.96 3.67 33.20
CA SER A 209 3.91 2.56 33.37
C SER A 209 4.51 2.43 34.77
N GLY A 210 4.25 3.39 35.67
CA GLY A 210 4.80 3.38 37.04
C GLY A 210 6.31 3.24 37.06
N ASN A 211 6.82 2.34 37.91
CA ASN A 211 8.26 2.09 38.08
C ASN A 211 8.94 1.47 36.84
N ARG A 212 8.17 0.92 35.89
CA ARG A 212 8.69 0.33 34.65
C ARG A 212 8.68 1.32 33.47
N ARG A 213 8.68 2.62 33.77
CA ARG A 213 8.64 3.67 32.74
C ARG A 213 9.85 3.62 31.81
N GLU A 214 11.05 3.40 32.35
CA GLU A 214 12.27 3.32 31.54
C GLU A 214 12.19 2.17 30.53
N GLU A 215 11.83 0.97 30.99
CA GLU A 215 11.60 -0.20 30.13
C GLU A 215 10.57 0.08 29.03
N CYS A 216 9.46 0.74 29.39
CA CYS A 216 8.44 1.15 28.44
C CYS A 216 8.99 2.09 27.37
N GLU A 217 9.78 3.10 27.76
CA GLU A 217 10.35 4.07 26.84
C GLU A 217 11.43 3.45 25.95
N VAL A 218 12.20 2.47 26.45
CA VAL A 218 13.12 1.67 25.64
C VAL A 218 12.35 0.93 24.55
N PHE A 219 11.28 0.23 24.92
CA PHE A 219 10.43 -0.47 23.96
C PHE A 219 9.79 0.48 22.93
N ARG A 220 9.18 1.58 23.37
CA ARG A 220 8.58 2.58 22.49
C ARG A 220 9.64 3.21 21.57
N GLY A 221 10.86 3.39 22.08
CA GLY A 221 12.02 3.89 21.38
C GLY A 221 12.43 3.07 20.15
N LEU A 222 12.11 1.77 20.12
CA LEU A 222 12.34 0.92 18.94
C LEU A 222 11.63 1.43 17.67
N PHE A 223 10.56 2.22 17.85
CA PHE A 223 9.78 2.83 16.76
C PHE A 223 10.01 4.33 16.65
N THR A 224 10.02 5.05 17.78
CA THR A 224 10.07 6.52 17.79
C THR A 224 11.46 7.12 17.68
N ARG A 225 12.49 6.38 18.08
CA ARG A 225 13.89 6.84 18.16
C ARG A 225 14.83 5.92 17.39
N ASN A 226 14.32 5.35 16.30
CA ASN A 226 15.05 4.39 15.48
C ASN A 226 15.44 5.02 14.13
N ARG A 227 16.68 5.48 14.04
CA ARG A 227 17.23 6.12 12.83
C ARG A 227 17.28 5.18 11.64
N CYS A 228 17.56 3.88 11.87
CA CYS A 228 17.49 2.85 10.81
C CYS A 228 16.11 2.80 10.19
N LEU A 229 15.06 2.74 11.02
CA LEU A 229 13.68 2.66 10.54
C LEU A 229 13.28 3.95 9.81
N GLU A 230 13.63 5.11 10.37
CA GLU A 230 13.36 6.42 9.78
C GLU A 230 14.00 6.54 8.39
N SER A 231 15.31 6.31 8.29
CA SER A 231 16.04 6.35 7.02
C SER A 231 15.54 5.28 6.04
N ALA A 232 15.17 4.09 6.50
CA ALA A 232 14.63 3.05 5.63
C ALA A 232 13.28 3.45 5.01
N ILE A 233 12.39 4.09 5.78
CA ILE A 233 11.11 4.61 5.27
C ILE A 233 11.35 5.76 4.29
N GLN A 234 12.23 6.72 4.64
CA GLN A 234 12.55 7.85 3.76
C GLN A 234 13.25 7.42 2.46
N THR A 235 14.14 6.42 2.50
CA THR A 235 14.87 5.96 1.31
C THR A 235 14.01 5.11 0.39
N PHE A 236 12.92 4.53 0.90
CA PHE A 236 11.93 3.85 0.06
C PHE A 236 11.36 4.80 -1.03
N ASP A 237 11.45 6.12 -0.81
CA ASP A 237 11.06 7.16 -1.75
C ASP A 237 11.88 7.19 -3.05
N GLY A 238 13.11 6.67 -3.06
CA GLY A 238 14.07 6.87 -4.15
C GLY A 238 13.96 5.93 -5.35
N GLY A 239 13.07 4.94 -5.34
CA GLY A 239 12.98 3.98 -6.43
C GLY A 239 12.03 2.84 -6.12
N TRP A 240 10.77 3.01 -6.53
CA TRP A 240 9.85 1.89 -6.67
C TRP A 240 10.56 0.80 -7.48
N PRO A 241 10.60 -0.47 -7.00
CA PRO A 241 11.24 -1.55 -7.73
C PRO A 241 10.82 -1.55 -9.21
N PRO A 242 11.69 -1.90 -10.17
CA PRO A 242 11.34 -1.90 -11.60
C PRO A 242 10.03 -2.63 -11.93
N ILE A 243 9.69 -3.66 -11.15
CA ILE A 243 8.39 -4.37 -11.23
C ILE A 243 7.20 -3.43 -11.08
N LEU A 244 7.27 -2.48 -10.15
CA LEU A 244 6.23 -1.47 -9.94
C LEU A 244 6.20 -0.45 -11.07
N ARG A 245 7.37 -0.06 -11.59
CA ARG A 245 7.51 0.88 -12.69
C ARG A 245 6.93 0.30 -13.99
N ASN A 246 7.31 -0.91 -14.35
CA ASN A 246 6.77 -1.62 -15.51
C ASN A 246 5.26 -1.85 -15.42
N GLN A 247 4.72 -2.12 -14.22
CA GLN A 247 3.27 -2.27 -14.02
C GLN A 247 2.52 -0.93 -14.11
N LEU A 248 3.11 0.16 -13.60
CA LEU A 248 2.59 1.52 -13.76
C LEU A 248 2.61 1.95 -15.23
N ASP A 249 3.68 1.61 -15.96
CA ASP A 249 3.86 1.94 -17.38
C ASP A 249 2.92 1.13 -18.28
N SER A 250 2.71 -0.17 -18.02
CA SER A 250 1.77 -1.03 -18.79
C SER A 250 0.31 -0.57 -18.70
N HIS A 251 -0.08 0.13 -17.64
CA HIS A 251 -1.43 0.66 -17.49
C HIS A 251 -1.64 2.07 -18.08
N GLN A 252 -0.54 2.74 -18.46
CA GLN A 252 -0.61 4.06 -19.10
C GLN A 252 -0.82 3.98 -20.61
N ASP A 253 -0.80 2.78 -21.22
CA ASP A 253 -0.80 2.69 -22.68
C ASP A 253 -1.72 1.63 -23.30
N PRO A 254 -2.98 1.99 -23.60
CA PRO A 254 -3.79 1.31 -24.61
C PRO A 254 -3.75 2.01 -25.97
N GLU A 255 -3.18 3.22 -26.10
CA GLU A 255 -3.31 4.06 -27.31
C GLU A 255 -2.08 4.07 -28.22
N GLN A 256 -0.87 3.75 -27.74
CA GLN A 256 0.31 3.70 -28.63
C GLN A 256 0.40 2.42 -29.46
N SER A 257 -0.28 1.33 -29.07
CA SER A 257 -0.32 0.10 -29.87
C SER A 257 -1.16 0.21 -31.16
N LEU A 258 -1.99 1.25 -31.31
CA LEU A 258 -2.83 1.44 -32.50
C LEU A 258 -2.25 2.42 -33.52
N LEU A 259 -1.15 3.13 -33.22
CA LEU A 259 -0.54 4.10 -34.14
C LEU A 259 0.65 3.58 -34.94
N GLN A 260 1.02 2.30 -34.81
CA GLN A 260 2.09 1.69 -35.63
C GLN A 260 1.60 0.89 -36.84
N VAL A 261 0.30 0.88 -37.15
CA VAL A 261 -0.24 0.25 -38.38
C VAL A 261 -0.93 1.31 -39.25
N SER A 262 -0.17 2.30 -39.71
CA SER A 262 -0.47 3.08 -40.92
C SER A 262 0.59 4.14 -41.11
N THR A 263 1.61 3.81 -41.90
CA THR A 263 2.23 4.68 -42.91
C THR A 263 3.50 3.99 -43.41
N ALA A 264 3.39 3.28 -44.52
CA ALA A 264 4.54 3.00 -45.39
C ALA A 264 4.07 3.17 -46.83
N ASP A 265 3.86 4.43 -47.22
CA ASP A 265 3.97 4.84 -48.62
C ASP A 265 5.39 5.39 -48.80
N ALA A 266 6.20 4.69 -49.59
CA ALA A 266 7.41 5.22 -50.19
C ALA A 266 7.50 4.71 -51.63
N PRO A 267 7.51 5.58 -52.65
CA PRO A 267 7.76 5.19 -54.03
C PRO A 267 9.24 5.36 -54.34
N LEU A 268 9.92 4.33 -54.84
CA LEU A 268 11.16 4.49 -55.59
C LEU A 268 11.23 3.46 -56.72
N GLU A 269 11.16 3.99 -57.94
CA GLU A 269 11.51 3.36 -59.21
C GLU A 269 12.92 2.77 -59.19
N GLY A 270 13.13 1.69 -59.94
CA GLY A 270 14.48 1.21 -60.25
C GLY A 270 14.55 -0.28 -60.59
N SER A 271 13.97 -0.67 -61.72
CA SER A 271 14.09 -2.00 -62.30
C SER A 271 15.55 -2.45 -62.46
N SER A 272 15.89 -3.64 -61.94
CA SER A 272 17.03 -4.42 -62.44
C SER A 272 16.77 -5.92 -62.23
N LEU A 273 16.17 -6.52 -63.25
CA LEU A 273 16.08 -7.96 -63.45
C LEU A 273 17.43 -8.45 -63.95
N LEU A 274 18.26 -9.07 -63.10
CA LEU A 274 19.35 -10.02 -63.47
C LEU A 274 20.26 -10.26 -62.26
N SER A 275 20.01 -11.32 -61.46
CA SER A 275 21.03 -12.07 -60.70
C SER A 275 20.48 -13.32 -59.99
N MET A 276 19.47 -13.96 -60.58
CA MET A 276 19.08 -15.32 -60.23
C MET A 276 19.18 -16.14 -61.51
N LEU A 277 20.36 -16.70 -61.78
CA LEU A 277 20.63 -17.87 -62.65
C LEU A 277 22.12 -17.91 -63.01
N LEU A 278 22.94 -18.35 -62.05
CA LEU A 278 24.27 -18.92 -62.34
C LEU A 278 24.45 -20.16 -61.48
N VAL A 279 23.48 -21.07 -61.61
CA VAL A 279 23.52 -22.42 -61.06
C VAL A 279 23.07 -23.34 -62.21
N LEU A 280 24.07 -23.98 -62.83
CA LEU A 280 23.98 -25.24 -63.57
C LEU A 280 23.34 -25.21 -64.98
N ALA A 281 24.02 -24.57 -65.93
CA ALA A 281 23.95 -24.95 -67.34
C ALA A 281 25.04 -26.00 -67.64
N LEU A 282 24.74 -27.28 -67.36
CA LEU A 282 25.49 -28.41 -67.92
C LEU A 282 24.62 -29.68 -67.90
N GLN A 283 23.55 -29.68 -68.70
CA GLN A 283 23.04 -30.89 -69.34
C GLN A 283 22.78 -30.58 -70.82
N SER A 284 23.86 -30.80 -71.56
CA SER A 284 24.00 -31.17 -72.96
C SER A 284 22.73 -31.55 -73.74
N LEU A 285 22.62 -30.93 -74.92
CA LEU A 285 22.32 -31.56 -76.21
C LEU A 285 21.21 -32.63 -76.19
N PHE A 286 19.97 -32.21 -76.45
CA PHE A 286 19.10 -32.66 -77.55
C PHE A 286 17.85 -31.77 -77.56
#